data_AF-A0A938URG2-F1
#
_entry.id   AF-A0A938URG2-F1
#
_cell.length_a   1.000
_cell.length_b   1.000
_cell.length_c   1.000
_cell.angle_alpha   90.00
_cell.angle_beta   90.00
_cell.angle_gamma   90.00
#
_symmetry.space_group_name_H-M   'P 1'
#
loop_
_entity.id
_entity.type
_entity.pdbx_description
1 polymer ?
#
loop_
_entity_poly.entity_id
_entity_poly.type
_entity_poly.pdbx_seq_one_letter_code
_entity_poly.pdbx_strand_id
1 'polypeptide(L)'
;MRARLAPCCLVFALASVWSARTEAAPPGPHVVTAHGVLIGNAAPAVDGKYAFTVRLYAAADAKSAVFKESFVGVPVVGGQFTLGIGGDPAAPLTAGLLANYANLWLGVQVESEPELARVQVAWVPYAMVADTANSLSCTGCVGLGQLAAEVSNVFVKQTQLADVAKSGNFDDLLTKPPMVKVGTTCLAGEFAVGSAPNGSLLCAPVDLSNVATVTGANTFTKPQMLQGGAGLGKVPAKGCALDLSSALGGLCVDGAPATVVRTAGSLAEMDKWAKDSQIVYRSDNGEAYLYRKGAWRQFAFAPMCGDGLVDPGEECDDANKVDTDACQNDCKKPLVVNIALATCNAAGQSGPTQAQCNAAYTGGPLAGKITVSGGIQAWTVPADGTYRIEASGAQGALNAATAAGGKGARVRGDFALKVGQVLKFLVGQQGAKSPSATSSGGGGGTFVVLSDTTLLLAAGGGGGLGGPAAGQIGVNGAIASDGTKDSYGFGTGGTAGGGGSTGGTASPVGGGGGGGYTGDGKPKQLTSGYPGKGHALGGAGGLSRLGYPSGGFGGGGGNSEASAGGGGGGGYSGGAGGTYTNALYGGGGGGGSYNIGQNAVGATGVQSGNGAVTVIKL
;
A
#
# COMPACT_ATOMS: atom_id res chain seq x y z
N MET A 1 -13.98 -8.95 51.13
CA MET A 1 -12.79 -8.12 51.37
C MET A 1 -12.15 -7.82 50.02
N ARG A 2 -12.28 -6.59 49.53
CA ARG A 2 -11.68 -6.13 48.27
C ARG A 2 -10.19 -5.87 48.53
N ALA A 3 -9.31 -6.71 47.98
CA ALA A 3 -7.88 -6.46 47.99
C ALA A 3 -7.58 -5.35 46.97
N ARG A 4 -7.09 -4.22 47.49
CA ARG A 4 -6.53 -3.11 46.71
C ARG A 4 -5.28 -3.61 45.97
N LEU A 5 -5.22 -3.40 44.66
CA LEU A 5 -4.00 -3.46 43.88
C LEU A 5 -3.73 -2.04 43.38
N ALA A 6 -2.52 -1.55 43.63
CA ALA A 6 -1.97 -0.26 43.20
C ALA A 6 -0.70 -0.56 42.35
N PRO A 7 -0.17 0.39 41.57
CA PRO A 7 -0.40 0.41 40.13
C PRO A 7 0.90 0.32 39.32
N CYS A 8 0.92 -0.50 38.27
CA CYS A 8 1.86 -0.33 37.17
C CYS A 8 1.38 -1.12 35.93
N CYS A 9 0.41 -0.57 35.21
CA CYS A 9 0.05 -1.06 33.88
C CYS A 9 0.77 -0.18 32.84
N LEU A 10 1.65 -0.77 32.02
CA LEU A 10 2.23 -0.10 30.86
C LEU A 10 1.46 -0.56 29.61
N VAL A 11 1.08 0.40 28.75
CA VAL A 11 0.45 0.14 27.45
C VAL A 11 1.40 0.64 26.36
N PHE A 12 1.76 -0.22 25.42
CA PHE A 12 2.31 0.19 24.13
C PHE A 12 1.15 0.27 23.13
N ALA A 13 0.91 1.47 22.57
CA ALA A 13 -0.09 1.69 21.53
C ALA A 13 0.62 2.10 20.23
N LEU A 14 0.35 1.40 19.14
CA LEU A 14 0.64 1.88 17.78
C LEU A 14 -0.69 2.26 17.12
N ALA A 15 -0.79 3.50 16.67
CA ALA A 15 -1.92 3.99 15.88
C ALA A 15 -1.56 3.91 14.39
N SER A 16 -2.38 3.24 13.59
CA SER A 16 -2.25 3.20 12.13
C SER A 16 -3.61 3.48 11.50
N VAL A 17 -3.66 4.39 10.53
CA VAL A 17 -4.89 4.82 9.85
C VAL A 17 -5.24 3.85 8.72
N TRP A 18 -6.45 3.28 8.74
CA TRP A 18 -7.07 2.59 7.60
C TRP A 18 -8.46 3.19 7.39
N SER A 19 -8.71 3.82 6.23
CA SER A 19 -10.05 4.26 5.83
C SER A 19 -10.76 3.14 5.07
N ALA A 20 -11.92 2.70 5.58
CA ALA A 20 -12.86 1.89 4.80
C ALA A 20 -13.83 2.82 4.07
N ARG A 21 -13.98 2.67 2.75
CA ARG A 21 -14.99 3.39 1.97
C ARG A 21 -16.30 2.60 1.92
N THR A 22 -17.40 3.27 2.18
CA THR A 22 -18.73 2.96 1.63
C THR A 22 -19.25 4.25 0.97
N GLU A 23 -19.77 4.14 -0.24
CA GLU A 23 -20.22 5.27 -1.06
C GLU A 23 -21.40 6.05 -0.42
N ALA A 24 -21.38 7.36 -0.66
CA ALA A 24 -22.46 8.35 -0.55
C ALA A 24 -23.06 8.65 0.84
N ALA A 25 -22.35 9.46 1.65
CA ALA A 25 -22.90 10.26 2.75
C ALA A 25 -21.98 11.48 3.04
N PRO A 26 -22.47 12.60 3.61
CA PRO A 26 -21.66 13.78 4.00
C PRO A 26 -20.49 13.38 4.92
N PRO A 27 -19.40 14.19 5.03
CA PRO A 27 -18.12 13.77 5.59
C PRO A 27 -18.33 13.09 6.95
N GLY A 28 -18.22 11.76 6.94
CA GLY A 28 -18.50 10.93 8.09
C GLY A 28 -17.44 11.10 9.17
N PRO A 29 -17.74 10.68 10.41
CA PRO A 29 -16.77 10.66 11.50
C PRO A 29 -15.48 9.94 11.09
N HIS A 30 -14.32 10.56 11.32
CA HIS A 30 -13.04 9.89 11.09
C HIS A 30 -12.79 8.88 12.21
N VAL A 31 -12.60 7.61 11.84
CA VAL A 31 -12.28 6.55 12.80
C VAL A 31 -10.79 6.23 12.77
N VAL A 32 -10.09 6.50 13.86
CA VAL A 32 -8.69 6.14 14.07
C VAL A 32 -8.63 4.82 14.81
N THR A 33 -8.04 3.80 14.19
CA THR A 33 -7.88 2.50 14.87
C THR A 33 -6.62 2.49 15.72
N ALA A 34 -6.78 2.23 17.02
CA ALA A 34 -5.69 2.07 17.98
C ALA A 34 -5.61 0.61 18.44
N HIS A 35 -4.42 0.03 18.34
CA HIS A 35 -4.12 -1.31 18.87
C HIS A 35 -3.15 -1.20 20.03
N GLY A 36 -3.30 -2.06 21.04
CA GLY A 36 -2.36 -2.09 22.15
C GLY A 36 -2.39 -3.39 22.93
N VAL A 37 -1.45 -3.51 23.86
CA VAL A 37 -1.38 -4.60 24.84
C VAL A 37 -1.61 -4.04 26.23
N LEU A 38 -2.62 -4.56 26.92
CA LEU A 38 -2.86 -4.35 28.33
C LEU A 38 -2.05 -5.37 29.13
N ILE A 39 -1.15 -4.87 29.97
CA ILE A 39 -0.30 -5.68 30.85
C ILE A 39 -0.78 -5.41 32.28
N GLY A 40 -1.12 -6.46 33.02
CA GLY A 40 -1.41 -6.42 34.45
C GLY A 40 -0.11 -6.50 35.28
N ASN A 41 -0.12 -7.24 36.40
CA ASN A 41 1.06 -7.45 37.27
C ASN A 41 2.19 -8.24 36.57
N ALA A 42 2.89 -7.59 35.63
CA ALA A 42 3.98 -8.14 34.80
C ALA A 42 3.59 -9.32 33.87
N ALA A 43 2.30 -9.49 33.57
CA ALA A 43 1.79 -10.46 32.59
C ALA A 43 0.66 -9.84 31.76
N PRO A 44 0.38 -10.35 30.55
CA PRO A 44 -0.78 -9.90 29.77
C PRO A 44 -2.06 -9.94 30.60
N ALA A 45 -2.91 -8.93 30.44
CA ALA A 45 -4.19 -8.87 31.14
C ALA A 45 -5.05 -10.10 30.80
N VAL A 46 -5.80 -10.56 31.80
CA VAL A 46 -6.68 -11.73 31.69
C VAL A 46 -7.72 -11.47 30.60
N ASP A 47 -7.97 -12.49 29.77
CA ASP A 47 -8.98 -12.44 28.72
C ASP A 47 -10.34 -12.03 29.29
N GLY A 48 -10.96 -11.03 28.68
CA GLY A 48 -12.17 -10.44 29.24
C GLY A 48 -12.66 -9.24 28.47
N LYS A 49 -13.73 -8.62 28.97
CA LYS A 49 -14.30 -7.39 28.43
C LYS A 49 -14.04 -6.25 29.40
N TYR A 50 -13.47 -5.17 28.90
CA TYR A 50 -13.08 -4.01 29.71
C TYR A 50 -13.68 -2.72 29.15
N ALA A 51 -13.95 -1.76 30.03
CA ALA A 51 -14.30 -0.39 29.68
C ALA A 51 -13.05 0.45 29.47
N PHE A 52 -13.04 1.26 28.41
CA PHE A 52 -11.95 2.18 28.10
C PHE A 52 -12.49 3.59 27.99
N THR A 53 -11.78 4.57 28.52
CA THR A 53 -12.01 5.99 28.23
C THR A 53 -10.77 6.55 27.57
N VAL A 54 -10.93 7.08 26.37
CA VAL A 54 -9.86 7.66 25.57
C VAL A 54 -10.00 9.18 25.58
N ARG A 55 -8.88 9.88 25.71
CA ARG A 55 -8.81 11.35 25.70
C ARG A 55 -7.66 11.81 24.80
N LEU A 56 -7.87 12.90 24.06
CA LEU A 56 -6.78 13.61 23.37
C LEU A 56 -6.52 14.94 24.06
N TYR A 57 -5.25 15.32 24.13
CA TYR A 57 -4.78 16.55 24.77
C TYR A 57 -3.89 17.35 23.83
N ALA A 58 -3.97 18.68 23.91
CA ALA A 58 -3.12 19.59 23.13
C ALA A 58 -1.63 19.58 23.58
N ALA A 59 -1.36 19.13 24.80
CA ALA A 59 -0.01 19.02 25.37
C ALA A 59 0.05 17.88 26.40
N ALA A 60 1.26 17.38 26.70
CA ALA A 60 1.48 16.27 27.63
C ALA A 60 0.90 16.54 29.03
N ASP A 61 0.94 17.79 29.49
CA ASP A 61 0.55 18.23 30.84
C ASP A 61 -0.81 18.95 30.90
N ALA A 62 -1.53 19.04 29.77
CA ALA A 62 -2.81 19.74 29.67
C ALA A 62 -3.84 19.18 30.67
N LYS A 63 -4.58 20.08 31.33
CA LYS A 63 -5.57 19.74 32.37
C LYS A 63 -6.94 19.35 31.81
N SER A 64 -7.24 19.76 30.59
CA SER A 64 -8.49 19.47 29.88
C SER A 64 -8.22 18.74 28.56
N ALA A 65 -9.05 17.76 28.26
CA ALA A 65 -8.99 17.03 27.00
C ALA A 65 -9.71 17.82 25.90
N VAL A 66 -9.15 17.82 24.69
CA VAL A 66 -9.75 18.41 23.47
C VAL A 66 -10.71 17.43 22.79
N PHE A 67 -10.60 16.14 23.10
CA PHE A 67 -11.48 15.08 22.65
C PHE A 67 -11.63 14.03 23.76
N LYS A 68 -12.82 13.44 23.89
CA LYS A 68 -13.08 12.34 24.82
C LYS A 68 -14.09 11.38 24.22
N GLU A 69 -13.79 10.08 24.32
CA GLU A 69 -14.70 9.00 23.93
C GLU A 69 -14.63 7.86 24.96
N SER A 70 -15.72 7.11 25.11
CA SER A 70 -15.80 6.02 26.07
C SER A 70 -16.35 4.76 25.41
N PHE A 71 -15.68 3.64 25.65
CA PHE A 71 -15.98 2.34 25.11
C PHE A 71 -16.38 1.40 26.24
N VAL A 72 -17.42 0.61 26.02
CA VAL A 72 -17.89 -0.39 26.99
C VAL A 72 -17.72 -1.78 26.39
N GLY A 73 -17.14 -2.69 27.16
CA GLY A 73 -17.11 -4.11 26.79
C GLY A 73 -16.10 -4.47 25.68
N VAL A 74 -14.99 -3.75 25.61
CA VAL A 74 -13.92 -3.98 24.63
C VAL A 74 -13.26 -5.34 24.92
N PRO A 75 -13.23 -6.26 23.95
CA PRO A 75 -12.61 -7.57 24.14
C PRO A 75 -11.08 -7.42 24.24
N VAL A 76 -10.51 -8.01 25.29
CA VAL A 76 -9.08 -8.17 25.49
C VAL A 76 -8.77 -9.66 25.46
N VAL A 77 -7.86 -10.09 24.58
CA VAL A 77 -7.47 -11.50 24.43
C VAL A 77 -5.95 -11.59 24.33
N GLY A 78 -5.31 -12.39 25.18
CA GLY A 78 -3.85 -12.42 25.32
C GLY A 78 -3.26 -11.07 25.68
N GLY A 79 -4.01 -10.24 26.43
CA GLY A 79 -3.69 -8.84 26.70
C GLY A 79 -3.89 -7.89 25.52
N GLN A 80 -4.19 -8.33 24.30
CA GLN A 80 -4.34 -7.44 23.15
C GLN A 80 -5.74 -6.84 23.06
N PHE A 81 -5.83 -5.57 22.67
CA PHE A 81 -7.09 -4.87 22.41
C PHE A 81 -7.05 -4.04 21.12
N THR A 82 -8.22 -3.69 20.61
CA THR A 82 -8.39 -2.80 19.44
C THR A 82 -9.53 -1.82 19.70
N LEU A 83 -9.32 -0.54 19.43
CA LEU A 83 -10.29 0.55 19.59
C LEU A 83 -10.43 1.33 18.28
N GLY A 84 -11.65 1.68 17.89
CA GLY A 84 -11.91 2.67 16.83
C GLY A 84 -12.30 4.00 17.45
N ILE A 85 -11.41 4.97 17.44
CA ILE A 85 -11.54 6.29 18.07
C ILE A 85 -12.13 7.28 17.06
N GLY A 86 -13.15 8.03 17.46
CA GLY A 86 -13.84 9.02 16.64
C GLY A 86 -15.10 8.51 15.95
N GLY A 87 -15.50 7.26 16.22
CA GLY A 87 -16.68 6.62 15.63
C GLY A 87 -18.01 6.98 16.32
N ASP A 88 -17.98 7.59 17.50
CA ASP A 88 -19.18 8.06 18.21
C ASP A 88 -19.86 9.24 17.46
N PRO A 89 -21.10 9.08 16.97
CA PRO A 89 -21.82 10.16 16.30
C PRO A 89 -22.13 11.36 17.21
N ALA A 90 -22.13 11.18 18.54
CA ALA A 90 -22.40 12.23 19.50
C ALA A 90 -21.17 13.11 19.79
N ALA A 91 -19.97 12.60 19.52
CA ALA A 91 -18.70 13.31 19.68
C ALA A 91 -17.70 12.85 18.60
N PRO A 92 -17.94 13.21 17.31
CA PRO A 92 -17.12 12.72 16.22
C PRO A 92 -15.72 13.35 16.24
N LEU A 93 -14.70 12.57 15.88
CA LEU A 93 -13.37 13.14 15.64
C LEU A 93 -13.38 13.85 14.28
N THR A 94 -13.36 15.18 14.30
CA THR A 94 -13.47 15.99 13.08
C THR A 94 -12.11 16.43 12.56
N ALA A 95 -11.99 16.57 11.23
CA ALA A 95 -10.78 17.11 10.60
C ALA A 95 -10.44 18.52 11.11
N GLY A 96 -11.46 19.34 11.42
CA GLY A 96 -11.27 20.67 12.00
C GLY A 96 -10.66 20.64 13.40
N LEU A 97 -11.04 19.67 14.25
CA LEU A 97 -10.41 19.50 15.57
C LEU A 97 -8.94 19.13 15.42
N LEU A 98 -8.62 18.21 14.51
CA LEU A 98 -7.25 17.74 14.27
C LEU A 98 -6.36 18.81 13.64
N ALA A 99 -6.89 19.62 12.73
CA ALA A 99 -6.15 20.70 12.07
C ALA A 99 -5.69 21.81 13.02
N ASN A 100 -6.35 21.96 14.17
CA ASN A 100 -6.04 23.01 15.14
C ASN A 100 -4.86 22.68 16.07
N TYR A 101 -4.38 21.44 16.09
CA TYR A 101 -3.33 21.00 17.01
C TYR A 101 -2.19 20.32 16.26
N ALA A 102 -1.02 20.97 16.24
CA ALA A 102 0.19 20.42 15.62
C ALA A 102 0.75 19.19 16.36
N ASN A 103 0.46 19.06 17.65
CA ASN A 103 0.83 17.92 18.48
C ASN A 103 -0.36 17.50 19.34
N LEU A 104 -0.68 16.20 19.34
CA LEU A 104 -1.73 15.64 20.17
C LEU A 104 -1.16 14.53 21.06
N TRP A 105 -1.69 14.42 22.27
CA TRP A 105 -1.30 13.44 23.27
C TRP A 105 -2.48 12.54 23.62
N LEU A 106 -2.30 11.23 23.48
CA LEU A 106 -3.29 10.22 23.76
C LEU A 106 -3.21 9.79 25.23
N GLY A 107 -4.31 9.99 25.96
CA GLY A 107 -4.54 9.44 27.30
C GLY A 107 -5.54 8.29 27.23
N VAL A 108 -5.21 7.18 27.90
CA VAL A 108 -6.08 6.00 28.00
C VAL A 108 -6.32 5.70 29.46
N GLN A 109 -7.59 5.54 29.81
CA GLN A 109 -8.04 5.10 31.12
C GLN A 109 -8.80 3.78 30.96
N VAL A 110 -8.48 2.79 31.79
CA VAL A 110 -9.13 1.48 31.78
C VAL A 110 -9.96 1.35 33.04
N GLU A 111 -11.25 1.04 32.91
CA GLU A 111 -12.19 0.97 34.03
C GLU A 111 -12.16 2.25 34.90
N SER A 112 -12.14 2.10 36.23
CA SER A 112 -12.00 3.19 37.20
C SER A 112 -10.55 3.48 37.59
N GLU A 113 -9.56 2.92 36.90
CA GLU A 113 -8.14 3.13 37.22
C GLU A 113 -7.69 4.55 36.84
N PRO A 114 -6.57 5.04 37.40
CA PRO A 114 -5.96 6.29 36.96
C PRO A 114 -5.63 6.25 35.46
N GLU A 115 -5.74 7.40 34.80
CA GLU A 115 -5.30 7.55 33.41
C GLU A 115 -3.81 7.21 33.28
N LEU A 116 -3.47 6.41 32.28
CA LEU A 116 -2.10 5.97 32.01
C LEU A 116 -1.24 7.13 31.50
N ALA A 117 0.08 6.94 31.51
CA ALA A 117 1.03 7.90 30.95
C ALA A 117 0.67 8.21 29.49
N ARG A 118 0.57 9.50 29.17
CA ARG A 118 0.15 9.95 27.84
C ARG A 118 1.25 9.71 26.81
N VAL A 119 0.84 9.33 25.61
CA VAL A 119 1.74 9.09 24.49
C VAL A 119 1.49 10.14 23.42
N GLN A 120 2.56 10.79 22.92
CA GLN A 120 2.43 11.72 21.79
C GLN A 120 2.03 10.94 20.54
N VAL A 121 1.00 11.42 19.85
CA VAL A 121 0.55 10.82 18.60
C VAL A 121 1.24 11.53 17.44
N ALA A 122 2.01 10.79 16.65
CA ALA A 122 2.59 11.27 15.41
C ALA A 122 1.56 11.09 14.28
N TRP A 123 1.14 12.19 13.66
CA TRP A 123 0.25 12.19 12.49
C TRP A 123 1.00 12.71 11.27
N VAL A 124 0.67 12.23 10.08
CA VAL A 124 1.21 12.75 8.81
C VAL A 124 0.13 13.65 8.18
N PRO A 125 0.27 15.01 8.20
CA PRO A 125 -0.76 15.93 7.72
C PRO A 125 -1.15 15.72 6.25
N TYR A 126 -0.22 15.20 5.44
CA TYR A 126 -0.44 14.91 4.01
C TYR A 126 -1.47 13.79 3.75
N ALA A 127 -1.72 12.88 4.71
CA ALA A 127 -2.70 11.81 4.55
C ALA A 127 -4.15 12.33 4.51
N MET A 128 -4.45 13.45 5.19
CA MET A 128 -5.80 14.04 5.25
C MET A 128 -6.11 14.96 4.07
N VAL A 129 -5.08 15.63 3.52
CA VAL A 129 -5.22 16.41 2.28
C VAL A 129 -5.57 15.49 1.11
N ALA A 130 -4.99 14.29 1.07
CA ALA A 130 -5.31 13.27 0.08
C ALA A 130 -6.76 12.73 0.24
N ASP A 131 -7.29 12.61 1.45
CA ASP A 131 -8.66 12.13 1.68
C ASP A 131 -9.71 13.19 1.32
N THR A 132 -9.45 14.46 1.67
CA THR A 132 -10.27 15.60 1.22
C THR A 132 -10.29 15.68 -0.31
N ALA A 133 -9.13 15.58 -0.96
CA ALA A 133 -9.01 15.53 -2.42
C ALA A 133 -9.74 14.32 -3.06
N ASN A 134 -9.75 13.18 -2.37
CA ASN A 134 -10.42 11.95 -2.82
C ASN A 134 -11.94 11.91 -2.57
N SER A 135 -12.48 12.85 -1.79
CA SER A 135 -13.92 13.03 -1.55
C SER A 135 -14.59 13.97 -2.56
N LEU A 136 -13.79 14.69 -3.36
CA LEU A 136 -14.27 15.51 -4.47
C LEU A 136 -14.58 14.61 -5.68
N SER A 137 -15.85 14.21 -5.85
CA SER A 137 -16.31 13.65 -7.11
C SER A 137 -16.51 14.78 -8.12
N CYS A 138 -15.58 14.99 -9.04
CA CYS A 138 -15.74 15.99 -10.10
C CYS A 138 -15.97 15.32 -11.46
N THR A 139 -17.23 15.31 -11.90
CA THR A 139 -17.58 15.37 -13.33
C THR A 139 -18.18 16.75 -13.60
N GLY A 140 -17.33 17.72 -13.98
CA GLY A 140 -17.71 19.12 -14.23
C GLY A 140 -16.90 20.13 -13.39
N CYS A 141 -16.66 21.30 -13.97
CA CYS A 141 -15.77 22.36 -13.43
C CYS A 141 -16.08 22.76 -11.98
N VAL A 142 -15.02 23.03 -11.22
CA VAL A 142 -15.07 23.65 -9.88
C VAL A 142 -15.69 25.04 -10.01
N GLY A 143 -16.87 25.24 -9.42
CA GLY A 143 -17.48 26.57 -9.32
C GLY A 143 -16.73 27.47 -8.34
N LEU A 144 -16.76 28.79 -8.54
CA LEU A 144 -16.06 29.79 -7.71
C LEU A 144 -16.34 29.69 -6.20
N GLY A 145 -17.50 29.17 -5.79
CA GLY A 145 -17.83 28.94 -4.38
C GLY A 145 -17.15 27.73 -3.73
N GLN A 146 -16.43 26.92 -4.52
CA GLN A 146 -15.70 25.73 -4.08
C GLN A 146 -14.18 26.00 -3.94
N LEU A 147 -13.71 27.18 -4.34
CA LEU A 147 -12.37 27.68 -4.06
C LEU A 147 -12.46 28.56 -2.82
N ALA A 148 -11.60 28.33 -1.83
CA ALA A 148 -11.48 29.25 -0.70
C ALA A 148 -11.21 30.67 -1.23
N ALA A 149 -11.88 31.68 -0.67
CA ALA A 149 -11.82 33.06 -1.15
C ALA A 149 -10.38 33.62 -1.15
N GLU A 150 -9.50 33.03 -0.35
CA GLU A 150 -8.06 33.32 -0.28
C GLU A 150 -7.28 32.84 -1.51
N VAL A 151 -7.76 31.80 -2.21
CA VAL A 151 -7.12 31.22 -3.40
C VAL A 151 -7.65 31.87 -4.69
N SER A 152 -8.95 32.18 -4.77
CA SER A 152 -9.56 32.76 -5.98
C SER A 152 -9.09 34.18 -6.29
N ASN A 153 -8.71 34.95 -5.27
CA ASN A 153 -8.33 36.36 -5.42
C ASN A 153 -6.84 36.57 -5.73
N VAL A 154 -6.02 35.54 -5.61
CA VAL A 154 -4.56 35.61 -5.78
C VAL A 154 -4.11 35.18 -7.17
N PHE A 155 -4.84 34.26 -7.83
CA PHE A 155 -4.35 33.60 -9.05
C PHE A 155 -5.11 33.93 -10.34
N VAL A 156 -6.31 34.53 -10.30
CA VAL A 156 -7.05 34.86 -11.53
C VAL A 156 -7.77 36.20 -11.41
N LYS A 157 -7.51 37.14 -12.34
CA LYS A 157 -8.37 38.33 -12.48
C LYS A 157 -9.72 37.87 -13.05
N GLN A 158 -10.80 38.07 -12.30
CA GLN A 158 -12.17 37.66 -12.66
C GLN A 158 -12.60 38.12 -14.08
N THR A 159 -12.02 39.21 -14.59
CA THR A 159 -12.30 39.72 -15.94
C THR A 159 -11.78 38.82 -17.06
N GLN A 160 -10.75 38.00 -16.84
CA GLN A 160 -10.17 37.09 -17.87
C GLN A 160 -10.90 35.74 -17.93
N LEU A 161 -11.55 35.34 -16.84
CA LEU A 161 -12.44 34.16 -16.78
C LEU A 161 -13.72 34.34 -17.59
N ALA A 162 -14.19 35.58 -17.75
CA ALA A 162 -15.39 35.91 -18.52
C ALA A 162 -15.22 35.66 -20.03
N ASP A 163 -13.99 35.69 -20.53
CA ASP A 163 -13.70 35.47 -21.95
C ASP A 163 -13.65 33.97 -22.28
N VAL A 164 -13.00 33.16 -21.43
CA VAL A 164 -13.01 31.69 -21.51
C VAL A 164 -14.43 31.13 -21.36
N ALA A 165 -15.25 31.72 -20.49
CA ALA A 165 -16.64 31.32 -20.31
C ALA A 165 -17.52 31.60 -21.54
N LYS A 166 -17.11 32.51 -22.43
CA LYS A 166 -17.83 32.82 -23.69
C LYS A 166 -17.32 32.00 -24.87
N SER A 167 -16.02 31.77 -24.97
CA SER A 167 -15.40 31.07 -26.10
C SER A 167 -15.34 29.55 -25.92
N GLY A 168 -15.25 29.07 -24.67
CA GLY A 168 -15.08 27.67 -24.34
C GLY A 168 -13.68 27.10 -24.62
N ASN A 169 -12.69 27.94 -25.00
CA ASN A 169 -11.34 27.49 -25.30
C ASN A 169 -10.31 28.01 -24.28
N PHE A 170 -9.40 27.14 -23.83
CA PHE A 170 -8.39 27.47 -22.80
C PHE A 170 -7.18 28.24 -23.34
N ASP A 171 -6.99 28.26 -24.66
CA ASP A 171 -5.87 28.95 -25.33
C ASP A 171 -5.92 30.48 -25.17
N ASP A 172 -7.08 31.03 -24.80
CA ASP A 172 -7.29 32.47 -24.55
C ASP A 172 -6.50 32.97 -23.33
N LEU A 173 -6.08 32.07 -22.44
CA LEU A 173 -5.22 32.37 -21.28
C LEU A 173 -3.73 32.42 -21.62
N LEU A 174 -3.32 31.88 -22.77
CA LEU A 174 -1.92 31.67 -23.13
C LEU A 174 -1.35 32.73 -24.07
N THR A 175 -2.18 33.57 -24.69
CA THR A 175 -1.72 34.38 -25.83
C THR A 175 -1.22 35.81 -25.55
N LYS A 176 -1.45 36.47 -24.39
CA LYS A 176 -0.92 37.85 -24.08
C LYS A 176 -0.76 38.17 -22.56
N PRO A 177 0.15 39.09 -22.15
CA PRO A 177 1.43 38.85 -21.44
C PRO A 177 1.35 38.88 -19.87
N PRO A 178 2.45 38.58 -19.14
CA PRO A 178 2.49 37.66 -18.00
C PRO A 178 2.14 38.25 -16.63
N MET A 179 1.92 37.32 -15.70
CA MET A 179 1.48 37.47 -14.31
C MET A 179 2.02 38.68 -13.54
N VAL A 180 1.11 39.38 -12.87
CA VAL A 180 1.40 40.43 -11.88
C VAL A 180 1.76 39.77 -10.54
N LYS A 181 2.92 40.17 -10.02
CA LYS A 181 3.55 39.78 -8.74
C LYS A 181 2.62 40.05 -7.54
N VAL A 182 2.35 39.05 -6.69
CA VAL A 182 1.73 39.23 -5.36
C VAL A 182 2.70 38.78 -4.28
N GLY A 183 3.11 39.75 -3.47
CA GLY A 183 4.01 39.61 -2.33
C GLY A 183 4.55 40.99 -2.02
N THR A 184 3.91 41.71 -1.11
CA THR A 184 4.40 43.00 -0.61
C THR A 184 5.74 42.76 0.09
N THR A 185 6.77 43.44 -0.40
CA THR A 185 8.13 43.47 0.18
C THR A 185 8.10 44.14 1.55
N CYS A 186 9.03 43.76 2.45
CA CYS A 186 9.31 44.53 3.67
C CYS A 186 9.62 46.00 3.33
N LEU A 187 9.41 46.92 4.28
CA LEU A 187 9.70 48.33 4.07
C LEU A 187 11.20 48.54 3.83
N ALA A 188 11.55 49.63 3.13
CA ALA A 188 12.96 49.95 2.87
C ALA A 188 13.72 50.13 4.20
N GLY A 189 14.68 49.26 4.47
CA GLY A 189 15.42 49.19 5.75
C GLY A 189 15.12 47.96 6.62
N GLU A 190 14.20 47.10 6.19
CA GLU A 190 13.85 45.86 6.89
C GLU A 190 14.14 44.62 6.03
N PHE A 191 14.46 43.51 6.69
CA PHE A 191 14.62 42.21 6.04
C PHE A 191 13.55 41.21 6.50
N ALA A 192 13.12 40.35 5.58
CA ALA A 192 12.26 39.23 5.92
C ALA A 192 13.06 38.18 6.69
N VAL A 193 12.69 37.96 7.95
CA VAL A 193 13.31 36.97 8.85
C VAL A 193 12.49 35.69 8.98
N GLY A 194 11.32 35.64 8.35
CA GLY A 194 10.48 34.46 8.28
C GLY A 194 9.12 34.77 7.67
N SER A 195 8.20 33.81 7.75
CA SER A 195 6.80 34.00 7.40
C SER A 195 5.90 33.54 8.55
N ALA A 196 4.80 34.25 8.75
CA ALA A 196 3.77 33.82 9.67
C ALA A 196 2.92 32.70 9.05
N PRO A 197 2.19 31.90 9.86
CA PRO A 197 1.36 30.79 9.37
C PRO A 197 0.27 31.19 8.37
N ASN A 198 -0.08 32.48 8.29
CA ASN A 198 -1.02 33.06 7.34
C ASN A 198 -0.37 33.54 6.02
N GLY A 199 0.94 33.29 5.82
CA GLY A 199 1.69 33.64 4.61
C GLY A 199 2.24 35.06 4.55
N SER A 200 2.04 35.91 5.56
CA SER A 200 2.67 37.24 5.59
C SER A 200 4.15 37.17 5.99
N LEU A 201 5.01 38.01 5.41
CA LEU A 201 6.43 38.11 5.78
C LEU A 201 6.59 38.74 7.18
N LEU A 202 7.39 38.11 8.03
CA LEU A 202 7.86 38.65 9.30
C LEU A 202 9.11 39.50 9.00
N CYS A 203 9.02 40.82 9.14
CA CYS A 203 10.10 41.75 8.82
C CYS A 203 10.80 42.25 10.10
N ALA A 204 12.13 42.33 10.08
CA ALA A 204 12.94 42.86 11.17
C ALA A 204 13.74 44.09 10.69
N PRO A 205 13.80 45.19 11.47
CA PRO A 205 14.57 46.37 11.12
C PRO A 205 16.07 46.11 11.23
N VAL A 206 16.83 46.59 10.25
CA VAL A 206 18.28 46.67 10.33
C VAL A 206 18.62 47.98 11.04
N ASP A 207 19.34 47.90 12.17
CA ASP A 207 20.01 49.07 12.73
C ASP A 207 21.13 49.51 11.77
N LEU A 208 20.80 50.46 10.90
CA LEU A 208 21.68 51.02 9.88
C LEU A 208 22.63 52.10 10.42
N SER A 209 22.72 52.29 11.74
CA SER A 209 23.65 53.26 12.34
C SER A 209 25.14 52.95 12.09
N ASN A 210 25.47 51.78 11.53
CA ASN A 210 26.85 51.36 11.24
C ASN A 210 27.15 50.92 9.80
N VAL A 211 26.27 51.20 8.82
CA VAL A 211 26.57 50.94 7.40
C VAL A 211 27.11 52.22 6.75
N ALA A 212 28.44 52.31 6.68
CA ALA A 212 29.09 53.33 5.86
C ALA A 212 28.76 53.10 4.37
N THR A 213 28.32 54.17 3.70
CA THR A 213 28.18 54.23 2.24
C THR A 213 29.53 53.93 1.57
N VAL A 214 29.61 52.84 0.81
CA VAL A 214 30.83 52.46 0.08
C VAL A 214 30.81 53.08 -1.30
N THR A 215 31.47 54.23 -1.44
CA THR A 215 32.09 54.66 -2.70
C THR A 215 33.55 54.22 -2.69
N GLY A 216 33.95 53.42 -3.69
CA GLY A 216 35.35 53.04 -3.91
C GLY A 216 35.75 51.66 -3.39
N ALA A 217 36.74 51.08 -4.07
CA ALA A 217 37.28 49.74 -3.90
C ALA A 217 37.50 49.36 -2.42
N ASN A 218 36.99 48.20 -1.98
CA ASN A 218 37.34 47.64 -0.68
C ASN A 218 37.33 46.10 -0.65
N THR A 219 38.33 45.58 0.05
CA THR A 219 38.60 44.20 0.43
C THR A 219 37.61 43.65 1.47
N PHE A 220 37.11 42.43 1.26
CA PHE A 220 36.23 41.71 2.19
C PHE A 220 37.00 41.25 3.44
N THR A 221 36.53 41.64 4.63
CA THR A 221 37.17 41.35 5.93
C THR A 221 36.47 40.27 6.77
N LYS A 222 35.35 39.68 6.33
CA LYS A 222 34.67 38.56 7.03
C LYS A 222 34.06 37.52 6.06
N PRO A 223 33.98 36.22 6.44
CA PRO A 223 33.42 35.17 5.60
C PRO A 223 31.89 35.30 5.40
N GLN A 224 31.40 34.97 4.20
CA GLN A 224 29.97 34.86 3.87
C GLN A 224 29.70 33.48 3.23
N MET A 225 28.61 32.82 3.62
CA MET A 225 28.13 31.57 2.99
C MET A 225 27.08 31.87 1.92
N LEU A 226 27.22 31.28 0.74
CA LEU A 226 26.23 31.33 -0.34
C LEU A 226 25.78 29.90 -0.66
N GLN A 227 24.52 29.56 -0.37
CA GLN A 227 23.92 28.28 -0.75
C GLN A 227 23.21 28.41 -2.10
N GLY A 228 23.40 27.40 -2.96
CA GLY A 228 22.76 27.30 -4.28
C GLY A 228 21.25 27.17 -4.17
N GLY A 229 20.55 28.27 -4.42
CA GLY A 229 19.15 28.27 -4.81
C GLY A 229 19.03 29.06 -6.10
N ALA A 230 18.30 28.53 -7.09
CA ALA A 230 18.04 29.18 -8.36
C ALA A 230 17.37 30.55 -8.14
N GLY A 231 18.16 31.62 -8.05
CA GLY A 231 17.64 32.96 -7.80
C GLY A 231 18.60 33.93 -7.12
N LEU A 232 19.85 34.06 -7.60
CA LEU A 232 20.66 35.23 -7.25
C LEU A 232 20.52 36.30 -8.34
N GLY A 233 19.82 37.38 -7.98
CA GLY A 233 19.62 38.55 -8.81
C GLY A 233 20.93 39.23 -9.21
N LYS A 234 20.92 39.86 -10.38
CA LYS A 234 22.03 40.66 -10.92
C LYS A 234 22.55 41.67 -9.89
N VAL A 235 23.82 41.57 -9.51
CA VAL A 235 24.56 42.62 -8.78
C VAL A 235 25.14 43.62 -9.81
N PRO A 236 25.08 44.94 -9.59
CA PRO A 236 25.29 45.91 -10.68
C PRO A 236 26.75 46.22 -11.03
N ALA A 237 26.96 46.31 -12.35
CA ALA A 237 27.75 47.29 -13.10
C ALA A 237 29.19 47.64 -12.64
N LYS A 238 30.06 46.62 -12.51
CA LYS A 238 31.41 46.62 -13.12
C LYS A 238 32.00 45.20 -13.04
N GLY A 239 31.64 44.35 -14.02
CA GLY A 239 32.38 43.14 -14.40
C GLY A 239 32.02 41.83 -13.67
N CYS A 240 31.27 40.98 -14.38
CA CYS A 240 30.99 39.54 -14.16
C CYS A 240 29.79 39.12 -13.30
N ALA A 241 28.97 38.24 -13.88
CA ALA A 241 27.86 37.51 -13.25
C ALA A 241 28.31 36.07 -12.96
N LEU A 242 27.89 35.51 -11.83
CA LEU A 242 27.93 34.06 -11.60
C LEU A 242 26.96 33.40 -12.59
N ASP A 243 27.47 32.88 -13.70
CA ASP A 243 26.72 32.00 -14.59
C ASP A 243 27.07 30.55 -14.26
N LEU A 244 26.15 29.87 -13.58
CA LEU A 244 26.29 28.47 -13.13
C LEU A 244 25.82 27.46 -14.20
N SER A 245 25.55 27.89 -15.43
CA SER A 245 25.05 27.01 -16.49
C SER A 245 26.12 26.20 -17.24
N SER A 246 27.41 26.40 -16.95
CA SER A 246 28.49 25.62 -17.56
C SER A 246 29.60 25.29 -16.57
N ALA A 247 30.05 24.03 -16.61
CA ALA A 247 30.82 23.35 -15.57
C ALA A 247 32.17 23.97 -15.15
N LEU A 248 32.65 25.09 -15.70
CA LEU A 248 33.86 25.80 -15.24
C LEU A 248 33.84 27.32 -15.55
N GLY A 249 32.72 27.92 -15.96
CA GLY A 249 32.71 29.23 -16.64
C GLY A 249 32.46 30.49 -15.80
N GLY A 250 32.05 30.36 -14.53
CA GLY A 250 31.43 31.47 -13.78
C GLY A 250 32.28 32.16 -12.70
N LEU A 251 33.50 31.69 -12.42
CA LEU A 251 34.32 32.24 -11.32
C LEU A 251 35.33 33.25 -11.85
N CYS A 252 35.34 34.47 -11.30
CA CYS A 252 36.27 35.53 -11.68
C CYS A 252 36.98 36.15 -10.47
N VAL A 253 38.15 36.75 -10.69
CA VAL A 253 38.89 37.58 -9.74
C VAL A 253 39.18 38.91 -10.44
N ASP A 254 38.71 40.02 -9.87
CA ASP A 254 38.92 41.37 -10.40
C ASP A 254 38.59 41.55 -11.89
N GLY A 255 37.55 40.86 -12.38
CA GLY A 255 37.09 40.93 -13.77
C GLY A 255 37.82 40.03 -14.76
N ALA A 256 38.77 39.19 -14.31
CA ALA A 256 39.41 38.14 -15.12
C ALA A 256 38.90 36.74 -14.71
N PRO A 257 38.80 35.77 -15.63
CA PRO A 257 38.42 34.39 -15.30
C PRO A 257 39.40 33.82 -14.26
N ALA A 258 38.83 33.31 -13.16
CA ALA A 258 39.60 32.77 -12.06
C ALA A 258 40.29 31.47 -12.49
N THR A 259 41.57 31.35 -12.18
CA THR A 259 42.26 30.05 -12.28
C THR A 259 41.86 29.18 -11.09
N VAL A 260 41.06 28.14 -11.34
CA VAL A 260 40.64 27.19 -10.30
C VAL A 260 41.73 26.16 -10.08
N VAL A 261 42.34 26.14 -8.89
CA VAL A 261 43.29 25.09 -8.52
C VAL A 261 42.51 23.92 -7.92
N ARG A 262 42.37 22.84 -8.69
CA ARG A 262 41.82 21.57 -8.21
C ARG A 262 42.83 20.88 -7.31
N THR A 263 42.46 20.63 -6.07
CA THR A 263 43.29 19.84 -5.14
C THR A 263 42.44 18.72 -4.56
N ALA A 264 42.87 17.47 -4.68
CA ALA A 264 42.32 16.38 -3.89
C ALA A 264 42.76 16.60 -2.44
N GLY A 265 41.91 17.23 -1.63
CA GLY A 265 42.24 17.63 -0.26
C GLY A 265 41.39 16.88 0.76
N SER A 266 41.99 16.55 1.91
CA SER A 266 41.28 15.99 3.07
C SER A 266 40.38 17.05 3.75
N LEU A 267 39.37 16.62 4.52
CA LEU A 267 38.53 17.53 5.33
C LEU A 267 39.37 18.48 6.22
N ALA A 268 40.51 18.00 6.72
CA ALA A 268 41.44 18.80 7.52
C ALA A 268 42.11 19.94 6.73
N GLU A 269 42.37 19.74 5.45
CA GLU A 269 42.92 20.78 4.57
C GLU A 269 41.85 21.79 4.15
N MET A 270 40.60 21.33 3.94
CA MET A 270 39.47 22.24 3.74
C MET A 270 39.26 23.13 4.97
N ASP A 271 39.25 22.56 6.17
CA ASP A 271 38.98 23.30 7.42
C ASP A 271 40.06 24.37 7.70
N LYS A 272 41.30 24.10 7.28
CA LYS A 272 42.40 25.08 7.31
C LYS A 272 42.20 26.23 6.31
N TRP A 273 41.62 25.95 5.15
CA TRP A 273 41.29 26.96 4.14
C TRP A 273 40.03 27.76 4.50
N ALA A 274 39.02 27.11 5.08
CA ALA A 274 37.75 27.71 5.48
C ALA A 274 37.94 28.87 6.48
N LYS A 275 38.83 28.69 7.47
CA LYS A 275 39.11 29.69 8.51
C LYS A 275 39.62 31.03 7.98
N ASP A 276 40.29 31.02 6.84
CA ASP A 276 40.90 32.21 6.23
C ASP A 276 40.24 32.59 4.89
N SER A 277 39.12 31.95 4.54
CA SER A 277 38.42 32.17 3.28
C SER A 277 37.46 33.34 3.38
N GLN A 278 37.40 34.13 2.29
CA GLN A 278 36.52 35.29 2.16
C GLN A 278 35.13 34.86 1.66
N ILE A 279 35.04 33.81 0.85
CA ILE A 279 33.80 33.27 0.29
C ILE A 279 33.85 31.75 0.33
N VAL A 280 32.77 31.11 0.77
CA VAL A 280 32.55 29.65 0.69
C VAL A 280 31.27 29.39 -0.11
N TYR A 281 31.38 28.62 -1.18
CA TYR A 281 30.28 28.22 -2.05
C TYR A 281 30.22 26.69 -2.15
N ARG A 282 29.04 26.09 -2.02
CA ARG A 282 28.80 24.66 -2.23
C ARG A 282 27.88 24.52 -3.44
N SER A 283 28.30 23.76 -4.45
CA SER A 283 27.51 23.48 -5.65
C SER A 283 26.61 22.26 -5.47
N ASP A 284 25.64 22.14 -6.37
CA ASP A 284 24.63 21.07 -6.37
C ASP A 284 25.21 19.67 -6.63
N ASN A 285 26.47 19.58 -7.08
CA ASN A 285 27.22 18.33 -7.28
C ASN A 285 28.15 17.99 -6.09
N GLY A 286 27.92 18.59 -4.91
CA GLY A 286 28.66 18.30 -3.68
C GLY A 286 30.03 18.98 -3.57
N GLU A 287 30.48 19.75 -4.57
CA GLU A 287 31.79 20.39 -4.55
C GLU A 287 31.79 21.67 -3.70
N ALA A 288 32.88 21.92 -2.98
CA ALA A 288 33.10 23.16 -2.25
C ALA A 288 34.14 24.05 -2.92
N TYR A 289 33.80 25.32 -3.13
CA TYR A 289 34.65 26.35 -3.69
C TYR A 289 34.96 27.39 -2.62
N LEU A 290 36.25 27.54 -2.28
CA LEU A 290 36.73 28.49 -1.30
C LEU A 290 37.55 29.58 -1.98
N TYR A 291 37.21 30.84 -1.71
CA TYR A 291 37.95 32.00 -2.20
C TYR A 291 38.84 32.59 -1.12
N ARG A 292 40.12 32.79 -1.42
CA ARG A 292 41.09 33.41 -0.51
C ARG A 292 42.15 34.18 -1.29
N LYS A 293 42.37 35.46 -0.95
CA LYS A 293 43.48 36.29 -1.46
C LYS A 293 43.63 36.26 -3.00
N GLY A 294 42.54 36.39 -3.74
CA GLY A 294 42.60 36.43 -5.21
C GLY A 294 42.64 35.06 -5.90
N ALA A 295 42.39 33.96 -5.20
CA ALA A 295 42.38 32.62 -5.80
C ALA A 295 41.19 31.78 -5.31
N TRP A 296 40.61 31.01 -6.23
CA TRP A 296 39.57 30.01 -5.95
C TRP A 296 40.18 28.61 -5.84
N ARG A 297 39.75 27.85 -4.84
CA ARG A 297 40.14 26.46 -4.64
C ARG A 297 38.92 25.55 -4.60
N GLN A 298 38.93 24.52 -5.44
CA GLN A 298 37.88 23.51 -5.53
C GLN A 298 38.28 22.28 -4.72
N PHE A 299 37.38 21.86 -3.83
CA PHE A 299 37.45 20.61 -3.09
C PHE A 299 36.29 19.71 -3.59
N ALA A 300 36.64 18.60 -4.21
CA ALA A 300 35.69 17.56 -4.58
C ALA A 300 35.66 16.52 -3.46
N PHE A 301 34.49 16.30 -2.86
CA PHE A 301 34.27 15.21 -1.93
C PHE A 301 33.86 13.97 -2.70
N ALA A 302 34.28 12.80 -2.22
CA ALA A 302 33.67 11.57 -2.69
C ALA A 302 32.20 11.56 -2.19
N PRO A 303 31.25 11.07 -3.01
CA PRO A 303 29.87 10.87 -2.56
C PRO A 303 29.88 10.12 -1.23
N MET A 304 29.18 10.66 -0.24
CA MET A 304 29.21 10.10 1.11
C MET A 304 27.82 10.06 1.71
N CYS A 305 27.34 8.84 1.92
CA CYS A 305 26.06 8.63 2.55
C CYS A 305 26.01 9.16 3.99
N GLY A 306 24.97 9.90 4.29
CA GLY A 306 24.67 10.48 5.58
C GLY A 306 25.18 11.92 5.76
N ASP A 307 25.36 12.71 4.68
CA ASP A 307 25.83 14.10 4.76
C ASP A 307 24.73 15.18 4.59
N GLY A 308 23.51 14.73 4.35
CA GLY A 308 22.30 15.51 4.14
C GLY A 308 22.05 15.91 2.69
N LEU A 309 22.85 15.45 1.73
CA LEU A 309 22.70 15.74 0.32
C LEU A 309 22.61 14.44 -0.48
N VAL A 310 21.68 14.39 -1.45
CA VAL A 310 21.59 13.25 -2.37
C VAL A 310 22.58 13.47 -3.50
N ASP A 311 23.73 12.80 -3.44
CA ASP A 311 24.79 12.89 -4.45
C ASP A 311 24.48 12.03 -5.69
N PRO A 312 25.14 12.29 -6.85
CA PRO A 312 24.99 11.45 -8.03
C PRO A 312 25.32 9.96 -7.75
N GLY A 313 24.30 9.11 -7.82
CA GLY A 313 24.40 7.66 -7.57
C GLY A 313 23.66 7.19 -6.32
N GLU A 314 23.26 8.12 -5.45
CA GLU A 314 22.49 7.87 -4.25
C GLU A 314 20.97 7.91 -4.53
N GLU A 315 20.20 7.07 -3.84
CA GLU A 315 18.72 7.06 -3.95
C GLU A 315 18.05 7.89 -2.86
N CYS A 316 18.79 8.18 -1.79
CA CYS A 316 18.41 8.97 -0.62
C CYS A 316 19.69 9.39 0.11
N ASP A 317 19.58 10.39 0.99
CA ASP A 317 20.54 10.73 2.04
C ASP A 317 19.75 11.41 3.16
N ASP A 318 19.96 11.01 4.41
CA ASP A 318 19.21 11.49 5.57
C ASP A 318 20.09 12.07 6.69
N ALA A 319 21.31 12.49 6.34
CA ALA A 319 22.26 13.15 7.22
C ALA A 319 22.66 12.34 8.48
N ASN A 320 22.48 11.02 8.46
CA ASN A 320 22.80 10.18 9.61
C ASN A 320 23.49 8.85 9.20
N LYS A 321 23.76 7.97 10.17
CA LYS A 321 24.44 6.67 9.95
C LYS A 321 23.64 5.48 10.47
N VAL A 322 22.32 5.63 10.54
CA VAL A 322 21.39 4.67 11.10
C VAL A 322 20.85 3.79 9.97
N ASP A 323 21.40 2.58 9.85
CA ASP A 323 21.09 1.67 8.74
C ASP A 323 19.64 1.13 8.69
N THR A 324 18.82 1.48 9.69
CA THR A 324 17.48 0.91 9.92
C THR A 324 16.34 1.87 9.64
N ASP A 325 16.61 3.06 9.11
CA ASP A 325 15.58 4.05 8.80
C ASP A 325 15.27 4.11 7.29
N ALA A 326 14.75 5.24 6.82
CA ALA A 326 14.32 5.41 5.45
C ALA A 326 15.48 5.49 4.44
N CYS A 327 16.72 5.69 4.91
CA CYS A 327 17.91 5.68 4.08
C CYS A 327 19.01 4.83 4.71
N GLN A 328 19.32 3.70 4.07
CA GLN A 328 20.38 2.81 4.55
C GLN A 328 21.75 3.46 4.38
N ASN A 329 22.76 2.96 5.10
CA ASN A 329 24.12 3.50 5.08
C ASN A 329 24.86 3.32 3.74
N ASP A 330 24.25 2.62 2.78
CA ASP A 330 24.68 2.49 1.40
C ASP A 330 23.91 3.42 0.43
N CYS A 331 23.14 4.36 0.99
CA CYS A 331 22.33 5.35 0.28
C CYS A 331 21.28 4.73 -0.65
N LYS A 332 20.76 3.58 -0.21
CA LYS A 332 19.60 2.92 -0.78
C LYS A 332 18.42 3.03 0.15
N LYS A 333 17.24 3.13 -0.45
CA LYS A 333 16.00 3.02 0.31
C LYS A 333 15.82 1.56 0.74
N PRO A 334 15.37 1.29 1.98
CA PRO A 334 15.13 -0.07 2.43
C PRO A 334 14.13 -0.76 1.51
N LEU A 335 14.45 -1.99 1.12
CA LEU A 335 13.61 -2.76 0.22
C LEU A 335 12.31 -3.18 0.91
N VAL A 336 11.22 -2.48 0.61
CA VAL A 336 9.87 -2.86 1.02
C VAL A 336 9.27 -3.82 0.00
N VAL A 337 9.18 -5.10 0.35
CA VAL A 337 8.39 -6.06 -0.42
C VAL A 337 7.04 -6.24 0.24
N ASN A 338 6.02 -5.66 -0.37
CA ASN A 338 4.62 -5.92 -0.08
C ASN A 338 3.86 -5.94 -1.41
N ILE A 339 3.67 -7.13 -1.97
CA ILE A 339 3.06 -7.33 -3.29
C ILE A 339 1.80 -8.18 -3.18
N ALA A 340 0.82 -7.89 -4.03
CA ALA A 340 -0.40 -8.67 -4.14
C ALA A 340 -0.57 -9.15 -5.59
N LEU A 341 -0.68 -10.46 -5.77
CA LEU A 341 -0.98 -11.08 -7.05
C LEU A 341 -2.45 -11.46 -7.12
N ALA A 342 -3.08 -11.10 -8.24
CA ALA A 342 -4.48 -11.37 -8.55
C ALA A 342 -4.58 -12.17 -9.86
N THR A 343 -5.81 -12.40 -10.34
CA THR A 343 -6.03 -13.08 -11.63
C THR A 343 -5.78 -12.19 -12.85
N CYS A 344 -5.26 -10.97 -12.66
CA CYS A 344 -5.07 -9.96 -13.71
C CYS A 344 -6.35 -9.70 -14.54
N ASN A 345 -7.51 -9.69 -13.87
CA ASN A 345 -8.84 -9.57 -14.49
C ASN A 345 -9.20 -10.70 -15.47
N ALA A 346 -8.44 -11.81 -15.49
CA ALA A 346 -8.85 -13.01 -16.21
C ALA A 346 -9.98 -13.72 -15.46
N ALA A 347 -10.90 -14.28 -16.25
CA ALA A 347 -12.03 -15.09 -15.79
C ALA A 347 -12.21 -16.31 -16.70
N GLY A 348 -12.76 -17.39 -16.15
CA GLY A 348 -13.02 -18.64 -16.86
C GLY A 348 -11.93 -19.70 -16.64
N GLN A 349 -11.74 -20.57 -17.63
CA GLN A 349 -10.95 -21.80 -17.51
C GLN A 349 -9.44 -21.58 -17.67
N SER A 350 -9.05 -20.52 -18.38
CA SER A 350 -7.67 -20.24 -18.75
C SER A 350 -7.11 -19.13 -17.87
N GLY A 351 -5.83 -19.23 -17.52
CA GLY A 351 -5.16 -18.18 -16.77
C GLY A 351 -4.93 -16.91 -17.59
N PRO A 352 -4.45 -15.83 -16.95
CA PRO A 352 -4.20 -14.57 -17.63
C PRO A 352 -3.11 -14.66 -18.70
N THR A 353 -3.18 -13.73 -19.65
CA THR A 353 -2.11 -13.44 -20.62
C THR A 353 -1.12 -12.42 -20.05
N GLN A 354 0.08 -12.32 -20.65
CA GLN A 354 1.06 -11.29 -20.28
C GLN A 354 0.46 -9.88 -20.40
N ALA A 355 -0.29 -9.60 -21.46
CA ALA A 355 -0.91 -8.28 -21.66
C ALA A 355 -1.90 -7.91 -20.56
N GLN A 356 -2.70 -8.89 -20.11
CA GLN A 356 -3.64 -8.69 -18.99
C GLN A 356 -2.92 -8.35 -17.68
N CYS A 357 -1.83 -9.05 -17.36
CA CYS A 357 -1.07 -8.74 -16.15
C CYS A 357 -0.27 -7.43 -16.26
N ASN A 358 0.27 -7.10 -17.43
CA ASN A 358 0.89 -5.80 -17.66
C ASN A 358 -0.11 -4.66 -17.39
N ALA A 359 -1.32 -4.77 -17.93
CA ALA A 359 -2.38 -3.79 -17.68
C ALA A 359 -2.76 -3.74 -16.19
N ALA A 360 -3.01 -4.90 -15.57
CA ALA A 360 -3.46 -4.99 -14.18
C ALA A 360 -2.45 -4.44 -13.16
N TYR A 361 -1.16 -4.51 -13.46
CA TYR A 361 -0.10 -4.05 -12.55
C TYR A 361 0.55 -2.72 -12.96
N THR A 362 -0.04 -2.00 -13.91
CA THR A 362 0.47 -0.70 -14.38
C THR A 362 0.61 0.28 -13.21
N GLY A 363 1.77 0.94 -13.11
CA GLY A 363 2.04 1.94 -12.08
C GLY A 363 2.21 1.40 -10.65
N GLY A 364 2.11 0.09 -10.45
CA GLY A 364 2.24 -0.55 -9.14
C GLY A 364 3.60 -1.21 -8.89
N PRO A 365 3.83 -1.77 -7.68
CA PRO A 365 5.09 -2.43 -7.30
C PRO A 365 5.49 -3.62 -8.18
N LEU A 366 4.52 -4.21 -8.90
CA LEU A 366 4.66 -5.34 -9.81
C LEU A 366 4.84 -4.94 -11.29
N ALA A 367 4.75 -3.64 -11.63
CA ALA A 367 4.87 -3.15 -13.00
C ALA A 367 6.19 -3.61 -13.62
N GLY A 368 6.12 -4.35 -14.74
CA GLY A 368 7.29 -4.88 -15.44
C GLY A 368 8.06 -5.99 -14.70
N LYS A 369 7.59 -6.46 -13.54
CA LYS A 369 8.27 -7.50 -12.73
C LYS A 369 7.63 -8.88 -12.80
N ILE A 370 6.53 -9.01 -13.53
CA ILE A 370 5.79 -10.27 -13.70
C ILE A 370 5.92 -10.78 -15.12
N THR A 371 6.35 -12.02 -15.27
CA THR A 371 6.27 -12.76 -16.54
C THR A 371 5.18 -13.81 -16.47
N VAL A 372 4.44 -14.02 -17.55
CA VAL A 372 3.27 -14.91 -17.58
C VAL A 372 3.43 -15.96 -18.66
N SER A 373 3.32 -17.23 -18.28
CA SER A 373 3.33 -18.36 -19.21
C SER A 373 2.23 -19.36 -18.82
N GLY A 374 1.37 -19.72 -19.78
CA GLY A 374 0.25 -20.64 -19.53
C GLY A 374 -0.70 -20.19 -18.42
N GLY A 375 -0.80 -18.88 -18.15
CA GLY A 375 -1.61 -18.35 -17.05
C GLY A 375 -0.91 -18.26 -15.70
N ILE A 376 0.32 -18.75 -15.60
CA ILE A 376 1.11 -18.76 -14.36
C ILE A 376 2.01 -17.52 -14.35
N GLN A 377 1.91 -16.75 -13.28
CA GLN A 377 2.69 -15.53 -13.06
C GLN A 377 4.01 -15.89 -12.36
N ALA A 378 5.14 -15.42 -12.86
CA ALA A 378 6.45 -15.63 -12.27
C ALA A 378 7.05 -14.30 -11.80
N TRP A 379 7.59 -14.31 -10.58
CA TRP A 379 8.23 -13.17 -9.93
C TRP A 379 9.56 -13.59 -9.31
N THR A 380 10.58 -12.75 -9.47
CA THR A 380 11.92 -13.00 -8.95
C THR A 380 12.09 -12.33 -7.59
N VAL A 381 12.58 -13.10 -6.62
CA VAL A 381 12.87 -12.64 -5.26
C VAL A 381 13.99 -11.58 -5.31
N PRO A 382 13.76 -10.36 -4.82
CA PRO A 382 14.68 -9.23 -4.95
C PRO A 382 15.80 -9.21 -3.90
N ALA A 383 15.65 -9.90 -2.79
CA ALA A 383 16.65 -9.96 -1.72
C ALA A 383 16.52 -11.23 -0.89
N ASP A 384 17.58 -11.59 -0.17
CA ASP A 384 17.51 -12.65 0.84
C ASP A 384 16.58 -12.23 2.00
N GLY A 385 15.88 -13.20 2.59
CA GLY A 385 15.12 -12.97 3.80
C GLY A 385 14.01 -13.97 4.07
N THR A 386 13.24 -13.71 5.13
CA THR A 386 12.02 -14.45 5.42
C THR A 386 10.83 -13.74 4.78
N TYR A 387 10.04 -14.48 4.02
CA TYR A 387 8.86 -13.98 3.33
C TYR A 387 7.62 -14.67 3.85
N ARG A 388 6.65 -13.87 4.26
CA ARG A 388 5.29 -14.33 4.57
C ARG A 388 4.48 -14.36 3.28
N ILE A 389 3.96 -15.52 2.94
CA ILE A 389 3.11 -15.74 1.79
C ILE A 389 1.74 -16.20 2.26
N GLU A 390 0.69 -15.48 1.87
CA GLU A 390 -0.71 -15.88 2.08
C GLU A 390 -1.36 -16.10 0.72
N ALA A 391 -2.02 -17.25 0.53
CA ALA A 391 -2.81 -17.52 -0.66
C ALA A 391 -4.24 -17.88 -0.31
N SER A 392 -5.16 -17.44 -1.16
CA SER A 392 -6.58 -17.77 -1.11
C SER A 392 -7.01 -18.48 -2.38
N GLY A 393 -7.73 -19.60 -2.26
CA GLY A 393 -8.41 -20.26 -3.37
C GLY A 393 -9.63 -19.46 -3.82
N ALA A 394 -10.11 -19.67 -5.04
CA ALA A 394 -11.28 -18.96 -5.55
C ALA A 394 -12.61 -19.61 -5.10
N GLN A 395 -13.69 -18.84 -5.12
CA GLN A 395 -15.03 -19.36 -4.85
C GLN A 395 -15.61 -20.13 -6.06
N GLY A 396 -16.46 -21.11 -5.79
CA GLY A 396 -17.38 -21.65 -6.79
C GLY A 396 -18.43 -20.62 -7.20
N ALA A 397 -18.97 -20.71 -8.41
CA ALA A 397 -19.85 -19.65 -8.89
C ALA A 397 -21.18 -19.56 -8.14
N LEU A 398 -21.71 -18.34 -8.04
CA LEU A 398 -23.01 -18.01 -7.47
C LEU A 398 -24.14 -18.30 -8.48
N ASN A 399 -25.35 -18.63 -8.00
CA ASN A 399 -26.56 -18.51 -8.82
C ASN A 399 -27.11 -17.07 -8.81
N ALA A 400 -28.13 -16.79 -9.61
CA ALA A 400 -28.66 -15.42 -9.80
C ALA A 400 -29.46 -14.87 -8.62
N ALA A 401 -29.81 -15.68 -7.61
CA ALA A 401 -30.90 -15.31 -6.70
C ALA A 401 -30.63 -15.45 -5.20
N THR A 402 -29.74 -16.32 -4.69
CA THR A 402 -29.46 -16.38 -3.21
C THR A 402 -28.45 -17.46 -2.76
N ALA A 403 -28.10 -18.44 -3.60
CA ALA A 403 -27.25 -19.56 -3.18
C ALA A 403 -25.86 -19.50 -3.83
N ALA A 404 -24.83 -19.67 -3.01
CA ALA A 404 -23.44 -19.52 -3.39
C ALA A 404 -22.77 -20.87 -3.65
N GLY A 405 -21.81 -20.89 -4.57
CA GLY A 405 -20.76 -21.90 -4.50
C GLY A 405 -19.97 -21.75 -3.19
N GLY A 406 -19.22 -22.79 -2.85
CA GLY A 406 -18.34 -22.74 -1.70
C GLY A 406 -17.31 -21.62 -1.86
N LYS A 407 -16.95 -20.98 -0.75
CA LYS A 407 -15.85 -20.02 -0.69
C LYS A 407 -14.52 -20.74 -0.68
N GLY A 408 -13.46 -20.08 -1.16
CA GLY A 408 -12.12 -20.62 -1.10
C GLY A 408 -11.54 -20.63 0.32
N ALA A 409 -10.60 -21.55 0.55
CA ALA A 409 -9.75 -21.55 1.73
C ALA A 409 -8.67 -20.46 1.61
N ARG A 410 -8.13 -20.04 2.74
CA ARG A 410 -6.92 -19.22 2.84
C ARG A 410 -5.88 -19.95 3.66
N VAL A 411 -4.65 -19.98 3.20
CA VAL A 411 -3.49 -20.52 3.93
C VAL A 411 -2.32 -19.55 3.85
N ARG A 412 -1.56 -19.47 4.94
CA ARG A 412 -0.43 -18.56 5.11
C ARG A 412 0.74 -19.27 5.75
N GLY A 413 1.96 -19.03 5.27
CA GLY A 413 3.19 -19.52 5.89
C GLY A 413 4.38 -18.58 5.65
N ASP A 414 5.43 -18.78 6.44
CA ASP A 414 6.69 -18.03 6.35
C ASP A 414 7.77 -18.92 5.71
N PHE A 415 8.52 -18.37 4.76
CA PHE A 415 9.49 -19.09 3.93
C PHE A 415 10.80 -18.32 3.84
N ALA A 416 11.93 -19.00 4.06
CA ALA A 416 13.25 -18.43 3.80
C ALA A 416 13.53 -18.48 2.30
N LEU A 417 13.64 -17.32 1.66
CA LEU A 417 13.91 -17.18 0.23
C LEU A 417 15.23 -16.44 -0.01
N LYS A 418 15.86 -16.75 -1.14
CA LYS A 418 17.10 -16.13 -1.59
C LYS A 418 16.87 -15.28 -2.83
N VAL A 419 17.65 -14.21 -2.96
CA VAL A 419 17.69 -13.34 -4.13
C VAL A 419 17.87 -14.17 -5.41
N GLY A 420 17.16 -13.79 -6.46
CA GLY A 420 17.20 -14.46 -7.76
C GLY A 420 16.37 -15.74 -7.85
N GLN A 421 15.83 -16.26 -6.74
CA GLN A 421 14.87 -17.36 -6.81
C GLN A 421 13.57 -16.90 -7.47
N VAL A 422 12.92 -17.80 -8.22
CA VAL A 422 11.68 -17.50 -8.94
C VAL A 422 10.51 -18.20 -8.26
N LEU A 423 9.53 -17.40 -7.81
CA LEU A 423 8.23 -17.89 -7.37
C LEU A 423 7.25 -17.86 -8.54
N LYS A 424 6.51 -18.95 -8.69
CA LYS A 424 5.44 -19.11 -9.68
C LYS A 424 4.10 -19.21 -8.99
N PHE A 425 3.18 -18.37 -9.43
CA PHE A 425 1.86 -18.18 -8.86
C PHE A 425 0.81 -18.56 -9.90
N LEU A 426 0.06 -19.61 -9.58
CA LEU A 426 -1.20 -19.90 -10.25
C LEU A 426 -2.29 -19.34 -9.34
N VAL A 427 -2.92 -18.23 -9.74
CA VAL A 427 -3.99 -17.61 -8.95
C VAL A 427 -5.34 -18.13 -9.43
N GLY A 428 -6.07 -18.78 -8.51
CA GLY A 428 -7.35 -19.39 -8.81
C GLY A 428 -8.38 -18.36 -9.29
N GLN A 429 -9.16 -18.72 -10.31
CA GLN A 429 -10.29 -17.92 -10.80
C GLN A 429 -11.60 -18.48 -10.28
N GLN A 430 -12.56 -17.59 -10.10
CA GLN A 430 -13.93 -17.96 -9.74
C GLN A 430 -14.54 -18.86 -10.83
N GLY A 431 -15.31 -19.87 -10.42
CA GLY A 431 -16.08 -20.70 -11.35
C GLY A 431 -17.09 -19.86 -12.16
N ALA A 432 -17.47 -20.32 -13.35
CA ALA A 432 -18.46 -19.62 -14.16
C ALA A 432 -19.90 -19.89 -13.66
N LYS A 433 -20.78 -18.90 -13.85
CA LYS A 433 -22.21 -18.98 -13.55
C LYS A 433 -22.99 -19.58 -14.72
N SER A 434 -24.01 -20.41 -14.45
CA SER A 434 -24.90 -20.89 -15.53
C SER A 434 -25.81 -19.78 -16.04
N PRO A 435 -25.99 -19.63 -17.37
CA PRO A 435 -27.05 -18.81 -17.96
C PRO A 435 -28.46 -19.21 -17.49
N SER A 436 -28.68 -20.49 -17.17
CA SER A 436 -29.96 -21.04 -16.70
C SER A 436 -30.13 -21.11 -15.18
N ALA A 437 -29.14 -20.63 -14.41
CA ALA A 437 -29.17 -20.50 -12.93
C ALA A 437 -29.33 -21.79 -12.09
N THR A 438 -29.12 -22.98 -12.68
CA THR A 438 -29.37 -24.26 -11.99
C THR A 438 -28.14 -25.01 -11.48
N SER A 439 -26.92 -24.69 -11.89
CA SER A 439 -25.69 -25.28 -11.34
C SER A 439 -24.50 -24.41 -11.73
N SER A 440 -23.34 -24.60 -11.11
CA SER A 440 -22.14 -23.82 -11.43
C SER A 440 -20.84 -24.60 -11.40
N GLY A 441 -19.82 -24.04 -12.04
CA GLY A 441 -18.46 -24.55 -11.99
C GLY A 441 -17.81 -24.30 -10.62
N GLY A 442 -16.88 -25.18 -10.26
CA GLY A 442 -16.05 -25.02 -9.07
C GLY A 442 -15.02 -23.90 -9.25
N GLY A 443 -14.63 -23.29 -8.14
CA GLY A 443 -13.53 -22.31 -8.09
C GLY A 443 -12.18 -23.00 -8.19
N GLY A 444 -11.20 -22.35 -8.81
CA GLY A 444 -9.85 -22.88 -8.89
C GLY A 444 -9.06 -22.72 -7.59
N GLY A 445 -8.13 -23.64 -7.36
CA GLY A 445 -7.13 -23.51 -6.32
C GLY A 445 -6.05 -22.50 -6.69
N THR A 446 -5.38 -21.95 -5.66
CA THR A 446 -4.24 -21.04 -5.83
C THR A 446 -2.97 -21.75 -5.38
N PHE A 447 -1.90 -21.69 -6.18
CA PHE A 447 -0.65 -22.40 -5.94
C PHE A 447 0.54 -21.45 -5.97
N VAL A 448 1.48 -21.67 -5.05
CA VAL A 448 2.77 -20.98 -5.00
C VAL A 448 3.88 -22.04 -5.05
N VAL A 449 4.64 -22.02 -6.15
CA VAL A 449 5.71 -22.99 -6.43
C VAL A 449 7.03 -22.27 -6.56
N LEU A 450 8.05 -22.77 -5.87
CA LEU A 450 9.42 -22.29 -5.99
C LEU A 450 10.16 -23.08 -7.07
N SER A 451 10.75 -22.37 -8.04
CA SER A 451 11.63 -22.92 -9.08
C SER A 451 11.11 -24.20 -9.74
N ASP A 452 9.81 -24.24 -10.08
CA ASP A 452 9.09 -25.35 -10.75
C ASP A 452 9.01 -26.69 -10.03
N THR A 453 9.67 -26.83 -8.88
CA THR A 453 9.93 -28.14 -8.26
C THR A 453 9.37 -28.27 -6.87
N THR A 454 9.30 -27.16 -6.13
CA THR A 454 8.91 -27.20 -4.72
C THR A 454 7.59 -26.47 -4.53
N LEU A 455 6.51 -27.22 -4.28
CA LEU A 455 5.26 -26.63 -3.84
C LEU A 455 5.45 -26.06 -2.43
N LEU A 456 5.33 -24.74 -2.29
CA LEU A 456 5.40 -24.08 -1.00
C LEU A 456 4.04 -24.08 -0.31
N LEU A 457 3.01 -23.70 -1.07
CA LEU A 457 1.70 -23.40 -0.52
C LEU A 457 0.62 -23.56 -1.60
N ALA A 458 -0.50 -24.15 -1.25
CA ALA A 458 -1.69 -24.22 -2.09
C ALA A 458 -2.95 -24.00 -1.28
N ALA A 459 -3.86 -23.17 -1.77
CA ALA A 459 -5.14 -22.88 -1.15
C ALA A 459 -6.28 -23.48 -1.97
N GLY A 460 -7.12 -24.30 -1.33
CA GLY A 460 -8.25 -24.96 -1.97
C GLY A 460 -9.35 -23.98 -2.42
N GLY A 461 -9.81 -24.11 -3.65
CA GLY A 461 -10.99 -23.44 -4.18
C GLY A 461 -12.28 -24.09 -3.68
N GLY A 462 -13.38 -23.33 -3.66
CA GLY A 462 -14.68 -23.85 -3.25
C GLY A 462 -15.43 -24.57 -4.38
N GLY A 463 -16.29 -25.52 -4.00
CA GLY A 463 -17.12 -26.26 -4.95
C GLY A 463 -18.22 -25.41 -5.57
N GLY A 464 -18.67 -25.78 -6.76
CA GLY A 464 -19.80 -25.17 -7.44
C GLY A 464 -21.13 -25.55 -6.77
N LEU A 465 -22.15 -24.76 -7.04
CA LEU A 465 -23.52 -24.99 -6.61
C LEU A 465 -24.19 -26.06 -7.48
N GLY A 466 -25.03 -26.91 -6.88
CA GLY A 466 -25.90 -27.83 -7.59
C GLY A 466 -27.35 -27.39 -7.48
N GLY A 467 -28.14 -27.49 -8.56
CA GLY A 467 -29.59 -27.23 -8.57
C GLY A 467 -30.05 -25.79 -8.23
N PRO A 468 -31.32 -25.45 -8.50
CA PRO A 468 -31.91 -24.16 -8.14
C PRO A 468 -32.48 -24.10 -6.70
N ALA A 469 -32.48 -25.21 -5.94
CA ALA A 469 -33.19 -25.30 -4.65
C ALA A 469 -32.28 -24.96 -3.44
N ALA A 470 -32.89 -24.47 -2.36
CA ALA A 470 -32.20 -24.15 -1.11
C ALA A 470 -31.59 -25.43 -0.48
N GLY A 471 -30.35 -25.33 0.02
CA GLY A 471 -29.62 -26.44 0.66
C GLY A 471 -28.61 -27.17 -0.24
N GLN A 472 -28.44 -26.73 -1.49
CA GLN A 472 -27.58 -27.36 -2.49
C GLN A 472 -26.28 -26.55 -2.74
N ILE A 473 -25.73 -26.05 -1.64
CA ILE A 473 -24.60 -25.10 -1.59
C ILE A 473 -23.29 -25.85 -1.89
N GLY A 474 -22.40 -25.22 -2.65
CA GLY A 474 -21.05 -25.75 -2.83
C GLY A 474 -20.29 -25.82 -1.51
N VAL A 475 -19.48 -26.85 -1.32
CA VAL A 475 -18.66 -27.00 -0.11
C VAL A 475 -17.45 -26.08 -0.20
N ASN A 476 -17.12 -25.39 0.91
CA ASN A 476 -15.96 -24.52 0.98
C ASN A 476 -14.65 -25.27 0.75
N GLY A 477 -13.63 -24.57 0.27
CA GLY A 477 -12.27 -25.08 0.25
C GLY A 477 -11.81 -25.47 1.67
N ALA A 478 -11.09 -26.58 1.79
CA ALA A 478 -10.59 -27.10 3.06
C ALA A 478 -9.16 -26.65 3.32
N ILE A 479 -8.80 -26.48 4.60
CA ILE A 479 -7.42 -26.29 5.04
C ILE A 479 -6.65 -27.61 5.14
N ALA A 480 -7.37 -28.74 5.18
CA ALA A 480 -6.78 -30.08 5.14
C ALA A 480 -6.23 -30.38 3.73
N SER A 481 -5.29 -31.33 3.64
CA SER A 481 -4.69 -31.78 2.38
C SER A 481 -5.68 -32.41 1.43
N ASP A 482 -6.69 -33.08 1.97
CA ASP A 482 -7.66 -33.81 1.18
C ASP A 482 -8.75 -32.88 0.66
N GLY A 483 -9.19 -33.13 -0.56
CA GLY A 483 -10.39 -32.52 -1.10
C GLY A 483 -11.60 -32.99 -0.32
N THR A 484 -12.62 -32.15 -0.26
CA THR A 484 -13.86 -32.50 0.43
C THR A 484 -14.78 -33.31 -0.48
N LYS A 485 -15.65 -34.08 0.16
CA LYS A 485 -16.78 -34.73 -0.50
C LYS A 485 -17.75 -33.68 -1.03
N ASP A 486 -18.65 -34.09 -1.91
CA ASP A 486 -19.76 -33.24 -2.32
C ASP A 486 -20.75 -33.03 -1.15
N SER A 487 -21.66 -32.07 -1.30
CA SER A 487 -22.61 -31.67 -0.24
C SER A 487 -23.48 -32.81 0.33
N TYR A 488 -23.69 -33.90 -0.42
CA TYR A 488 -24.43 -35.08 0.03
C TYR A 488 -23.54 -36.26 0.42
N GLY A 489 -22.22 -36.15 0.29
CA GLY A 489 -21.26 -37.17 0.72
C GLY A 489 -21.10 -38.38 -0.19
N PHE A 490 -21.63 -38.35 -1.41
CA PHE A 490 -21.53 -39.46 -2.37
C PHE A 490 -20.25 -39.38 -3.22
N GLY A 491 -19.84 -38.18 -3.61
CA GLY A 491 -18.59 -37.95 -4.32
C GLY A 491 -17.43 -37.82 -3.34
N THR A 492 -16.28 -38.42 -3.65
CA THR A 492 -15.08 -38.30 -2.81
C THR A 492 -14.12 -37.26 -3.35
N GLY A 493 -13.58 -36.42 -2.46
CA GLY A 493 -12.46 -35.54 -2.81
C GLY A 493 -11.20 -36.36 -3.10
N GLY A 494 -10.25 -35.72 -3.76
CA GLY A 494 -8.93 -36.26 -4.01
C GLY A 494 -8.09 -36.29 -2.74
N THR A 495 -7.06 -37.11 -2.75
CA THR A 495 -6.11 -37.26 -1.64
C THR A 495 -4.69 -37.21 -2.19
N ALA A 496 -3.72 -36.86 -1.34
CA ALA A 496 -2.30 -36.86 -1.67
C ALA A 496 -1.93 -36.14 -2.99
N GLY A 497 -2.57 -35.00 -3.26
CA GLY A 497 -2.32 -34.22 -4.48
C GLY A 497 -3.21 -34.59 -5.67
N GLY A 498 -3.99 -35.67 -5.57
CA GLY A 498 -4.84 -36.17 -6.64
C GLY A 498 -6.10 -35.34 -6.87
N GLY A 499 -6.70 -35.48 -8.05
CA GLY A 499 -7.97 -34.86 -8.38
C GLY A 499 -9.16 -35.54 -7.72
N GLY A 500 -10.26 -34.80 -7.60
CA GLY A 500 -11.51 -35.28 -7.02
C GLY A 500 -12.24 -36.26 -7.94
N SER A 501 -13.07 -37.11 -7.33
CA SER A 501 -13.99 -37.96 -8.08
C SER A 501 -15.14 -37.15 -8.65
N THR A 502 -15.91 -37.74 -9.55
CA THR A 502 -17.19 -37.18 -10.00
C THR A 502 -18.24 -37.23 -8.89
N GLY A 503 -19.39 -36.59 -9.12
CA GLY A 503 -20.59 -36.84 -8.33
C GLY A 503 -21.10 -38.27 -8.44
N GLY A 504 -21.78 -38.77 -7.40
CA GLY A 504 -22.14 -40.16 -7.12
C GLY A 504 -22.54 -41.05 -8.30
N THR A 505 -22.27 -42.35 -8.17
CA THR A 505 -22.27 -43.35 -9.26
C THR A 505 -23.64 -43.76 -9.81
N ALA A 506 -24.75 -43.40 -9.14
CA ALA A 506 -26.08 -43.90 -9.49
C ALA A 506 -26.77 -43.18 -10.68
N SER A 507 -26.12 -42.19 -11.31
CA SER A 507 -26.66 -41.49 -12.48
C SER A 507 -25.56 -41.17 -13.50
N PRO A 508 -25.85 -41.12 -14.82
CA PRO A 508 -24.88 -40.72 -15.84
C PRO A 508 -24.55 -39.22 -15.83
N VAL A 509 -25.33 -38.38 -15.14
CA VAL A 509 -25.13 -36.92 -15.05
C VAL A 509 -24.60 -36.50 -13.67
N GLY A 510 -23.84 -35.42 -13.62
CA GLY A 510 -23.20 -34.91 -12.39
C GLY A 510 -21.90 -34.15 -12.66
N GLY A 511 -21.47 -33.35 -11.69
CA GLY A 511 -20.33 -32.45 -11.84
C GLY A 511 -19.00 -33.17 -12.02
N GLY A 512 -18.08 -32.53 -12.74
CA GLY A 512 -16.70 -32.98 -12.85
C GLY A 512 -15.94 -32.74 -11.54
N GLY A 513 -15.01 -33.64 -11.21
CA GLY A 513 -14.10 -33.44 -10.08
C GLY A 513 -13.13 -32.28 -10.33
N GLY A 514 -12.70 -31.62 -9.25
CA GLY A 514 -11.62 -30.63 -9.31
C GLY A 514 -10.26 -31.30 -9.56
N GLY A 515 -9.34 -30.57 -10.17
CA GLY A 515 -7.93 -30.95 -10.31
C GLY A 515 -7.16 -30.74 -9.01
N GLY A 516 -6.21 -31.62 -8.75
CA GLY A 516 -5.24 -31.52 -7.67
C GLY A 516 -3.88 -30.98 -8.15
N TYR A 517 -2.86 -31.04 -7.31
CA TYR A 517 -1.50 -30.68 -7.67
C TYR A 517 -0.88 -31.68 -8.67
N THR A 518 -1.07 -32.99 -8.44
CA THR A 518 -0.43 -34.07 -9.21
C THR A 518 -1.37 -34.75 -10.20
N GLY A 519 -2.70 -34.58 -10.08
CA GLY A 519 -3.65 -35.30 -10.90
C GLY A 519 -4.88 -34.50 -11.29
N ASP A 520 -5.40 -34.79 -12.48
CA ASP A 520 -6.68 -34.28 -12.97
C ASP A 520 -7.85 -34.81 -12.14
N GLY A 521 -8.93 -34.03 -12.08
CA GLY A 521 -10.21 -34.51 -11.61
C GLY A 521 -10.74 -35.63 -12.50
N LYS A 522 -11.75 -36.36 -12.01
CA LYS A 522 -12.42 -37.39 -12.82
C LYS A 522 -13.57 -36.80 -13.65
N PRO A 523 -13.70 -37.16 -14.94
CA PRO A 523 -14.85 -36.82 -15.76
C PRO A 523 -16.04 -37.70 -15.39
N LYS A 524 -17.26 -37.17 -15.54
CA LYS A 524 -18.46 -38.01 -15.67
C LYS A 524 -18.73 -38.22 -17.18
N GLN A 525 -19.40 -39.31 -17.59
CA GLN A 525 -19.49 -39.77 -19.00
C GLN A 525 -19.51 -38.63 -20.04
N LEU A 526 -18.85 -38.86 -21.19
CA LEU A 526 -18.38 -37.97 -22.29
C LEU A 526 -19.22 -36.73 -22.69
N THR A 527 -20.39 -36.50 -22.12
CA THR A 527 -21.37 -35.49 -22.49
C THR A 527 -21.93 -34.70 -21.30
N SER A 528 -21.32 -34.72 -20.11
CA SER A 528 -21.95 -34.04 -18.96
C SER A 528 -20.98 -33.19 -18.14
N GLY A 529 -20.04 -33.75 -17.36
CA GLY A 529 -19.16 -32.96 -16.48
C GLY A 529 -17.66 -33.15 -16.75
N TYR A 530 -16.98 -32.09 -17.24
CA TYR A 530 -15.54 -32.14 -17.51
C TYR A 530 -14.71 -31.82 -16.27
N PRO A 531 -13.63 -32.57 -16.02
CA PRO A 531 -12.81 -32.40 -14.84
C PRO A 531 -11.91 -31.17 -14.97
N GLY A 532 -11.59 -30.57 -13.82
CA GLY A 532 -10.49 -29.62 -13.73
C GLY A 532 -9.15 -30.32 -13.97
N LYS A 533 -8.24 -29.63 -14.64
CA LYS A 533 -6.86 -30.10 -14.85
C LYS A 533 -6.02 -29.86 -13.62
N GLY A 534 -5.10 -30.79 -13.36
CA GLY A 534 -4.15 -30.65 -12.28
C GLY A 534 -3.14 -29.53 -12.54
N HIS A 535 -2.48 -29.05 -11.48
CA HIS A 535 -1.48 -27.98 -11.58
C HIS A 535 -0.37 -28.31 -12.60
N ALA A 536 0.15 -29.54 -12.58
CA ALA A 536 1.20 -30.00 -13.50
C ALA A 536 0.81 -29.92 -14.99
N LEU A 537 -0.49 -29.86 -15.30
CA LEU A 537 -1.02 -29.70 -16.66
C LEU A 537 -1.52 -28.28 -16.93
N GLY A 538 -1.01 -27.29 -16.18
CA GLY A 538 -1.35 -25.88 -16.32
C GLY A 538 -2.61 -25.46 -15.56
N GLY A 539 -3.27 -26.36 -14.82
CA GLY A 539 -4.39 -26.02 -13.94
C GLY A 539 -5.62 -25.46 -14.65
N ALA A 540 -5.84 -25.79 -15.93
CA ALA A 540 -7.05 -25.35 -16.64
C ALA A 540 -8.33 -25.78 -15.92
N GLY A 541 -9.33 -24.90 -15.88
CA GLY A 541 -10.66 -25.24 -15.41
C GLY A 541 -11.35 -26.27 -16.31
N GLY A 542 -12.30 -27.02 -15.75
CA GLY A 542 -13.09 -28.01 -16.47
C GLY A 542 -13.96 -27.35 -17.53
N LEU A 543 -13.92 -27.91 -18.74
CA LEU A 543 -14.66 -27.43 -19.89
C LEU A 543 -16.17 -27.41 -19.65
N SER A 544 -16.82 -26.50 -20.37
CA SER A 544 -18.26 -26.54 -20.59
C SER A 544 -18.52 -26.84 -22.05
N ARG A 545 -19.46 -27.76 -22.30
CA ARG A 545 -20.00 -28.02 -23.64
C ARG A 545 -21.28 -27.19 -23.80
N LEU A 546 -21.57 -26.70 -25.01
CA LEU A 546 -22.85 -26.01 -25.35
C LEU A 546 -23.20 -24.75 -24.52
N GLY A 547 -22.23 -24.02 -23.95
CA GLY A 547 -22.46 -22.72 -23.28
C GLY A 547 -22.87 -22.78 -21.80
N TYR A 548 -22.73 -23.95 -21.15
CA TYR A 548 -22.90 -24.13 -19.70
C TYR A 548 -21.72 -23.51 -18.88
N PRO A 549 -21.78 -23.45 -17.55
CA PRO A 549 -20.68 -22.91 -16.75
C PRO A 549 -19.49 -23.86 -16.59
N SER A 550 -18.33 -23.36 -16.95
CA SER A 550 -17.04 -24.00 -16.74
C SER A 550 -16.47 -23.82 -15.33
N GLY A 551 -15.54 -24.69 -14.94
CA GLY A 551 -14.72 -24.48 -13.76
C GLY A 551 -13.73 -23.32 -13.94
N GLY A 552 -13.32 -22.71 -12.83
CA GLY A 552 -12.31 -21.65 -12.83
C GLY A 552 -10.90 -22.19 -13.02
N PHE A 553 -10.03 -21.40 -13.65
CA PHE A 553 -8.58 -21.64 -13.71
C PHE A 553 -8.01 -21.88 -12.31
N GLY A 554 -7.09 -22.82 -12.18
CA GLY A 554 -6.70 -23.45 -10.91
C GLY A 554 -7.34 -24.81 -10.67
N GLY A 555 -7.86 -25.44 -11.73
CA GLY A 555 -8.39 -26.80 -11.69
C GLY A 555 -9.81 -26.92 -11.13
N GLY A 556 -10.63 -25.88 -11.18
CA GLY A 556 -12.05 -26.02 -10.86
C GLY A 556 -12.73 -26.98 -11.84
N GLY A 557 -13.60 -27.87 -11.38
CA GLY A 557 -14.40 -28.77 -12.22
C GLY A 557 -15.56 -28.04 -12.91
N GLY A 558 -15.93 -28.51 -14.10
CA GLY A 558 -17.13 -28.06 -14.81
C GLY A 558 -18.41 -28.62 -14.17
N ASN A 559 -19.53 -27.92 -14.39
CA ASN A 559 -20.84 -28.47 -14.07
C ASN A 559 -21.23 -29.55 -15.10
N SER A 560 -22.44 -30.11 -14.96
CA SER A 560 -22.96 -31.10 -15.89
C SER A 560 -23.99 -30.55 -16.89
N GLU A 561 -23.98 -31.05 -18.14
CA GLU A 561 -25.08 -30.80 -19.11
C GLU A 561 -26.41 -31.26 -18.49
N ALA A 562 -27.48 -30.48 -18.66
CA ALA A 562 -28.79 -30.67 -18.03
C ALA A 562 -28.89 -30.30 -16.54
N SER A 563 -28.12 -29.31 -16.07
CA SER A 563 -28.40 -28.61 -14.81
C SER A 563 -28.17 -29.43 -13.53
N ALA A 564 -27.32 -30.45 -13.59
CA ALA A 564 -27.20 -31.46 -12.54
C ALA A 564 -25.82 -31.42 -11.85
N GLY A 565 -25.78 -31.09 -10.55
CA GLY A 565 -24.56 -31.15 -9.73
C GLY A 565 -23.51 -30.06 -10.02
N GLY A 566 -22.94 -29.46 -8.96
CA GLY A 566 -21.89 -28.45 -9.08
C GLY A 566 -20.50 -29.04 -9.38
N GLY A 567 -19.62 -28.29 -10.02
CA GLY A 567 -18.24 -28.74 -10.24
C GLY A 567 -17.41 -28.77 -8.95
N GLY A 568 -16.45 -29.68 -8.83
CA GLY A 568 -15.54 -29.72 -7.67
C GLY A 568 -14.55 -28.55 -7.66
N GLY A 569 -14.16 -28.05 -6.50
CA GLY A 569 -13.13 -27.01 -6.37
C GLY A 569 -11.72 -27.55 -6.66
N GLY A 570 -10.86 -26.76 -7.29
CA GLY A 570 -9.44 -27.11 -7.46
C GLY A 570 -8.64 -26.90 -6.17
N GLY A 571 -7.44 -27.45 -6.05
CA GLY A 571 -6.61 -27.27 -4.85
C GLY A 571 -5.38 -28.17 -4.83
N TYR A 572 -4.72 -28.28 -3.66
CA TYR A 572 -3.68 -29.30 -3.48
C TYR A 572 -4.22 -30.67 -3.83
N SER A 573 -5.38 -31.04 -3.28
CA SER A 573 -6.19 -32.14 -3.81
C SER A 573 -7.52 -31.59 -4.30
N GLY A 574 -8.05 -32.15 -5.38
CA GLY A 574 -9.29 -31.66 -5.98
C GLY A 574 -10.55 -32.06 -5.18
N GLY A 575 -11.55 -31.19 -5.14
CA GLY A 575 -12.85 -31.48 -4.54
C GLY A 575 -13.71 -32.39 -5.42
N ALA A 576 -14.65 -33.11 -4.81
CA ALA A 576 -15.57 -33.97 -5.55
C ALA A 576 -16.50 -33.17 -6.46
N GLY A 577 -16.89 -33.75 -7.60
CA GLY A 577 -18.03 -33.27 -8.37
C GLY A 577 -19.34 -33.49 -7.62
N GLY A 578 -20.32 -32.63 -7.86
CA GLY A 578 -21.64 -32.69 -7.25
C GLY A 578 -22.50 -33.82 -7.81
N THR A 579 -23.17 -34.55 -6.93
CA THR A 579 -24.04 -35.67 -7.30
C THR A 579 -25.33 -35.22 -7.96
N TYR A 580 -25.85 -36.07 -8.84
CA TYR A 580 -27.24 -36.01 -9.25
C TYR A 580 -27.88 -37.39 -9.14
N THR A 581 -28.82 -37.57 -8.22
CA THR A 581 -29.54 -38.85 -8.03
C THR A 581 -30.94 -38.56 -7.52
N ASN A 582 -31.98 -39.12 -8.14
CA ASN A 582 -33.37 -39.00 -7.68
C ASN A 582 -33.79 -37.54 -7.35
N ALA A 583 -33.52 -36.60 -8.26
CA ALA A 583 -33.76 -35.16 -8.09
C ALA A 583 -33.00 -34.46 -6.94
N LEU A 584 -31.97 -35.10 -6.35
CA LEU A 584 -30.98 -34.43 -5.52
C LEU A 584 -29.94 -33.76 -6.41
N TYR A 585 -29.67 -32.48 -6.18
CA TYR A 585 -28.67 -31.72 -6.92
C TYR A 585 -27.55 -31.31 -5.95
N GLY A 586 -26.48 -32.08 -5.90
CA GLY A 586 -25.37 -31.81 -4.97
C GLY A 586 -24.51 -30.64 -5.41
N GLY A 587 -24.25 -29.71 -4.50
CA GLY A 587 -23.09 -28.82 -4.62
C GLY A 587 -21.79 -29.64 -4.58
N GLY A 588 -20.81 -29.23 -5.38
CA GLY A 588 -19.50 -29.87 -5.45
C GLY A 588 -18.71 -29.70 -4.15
N GLY A 589 -17.75 -30.60 -3.93
CA GLY A 589 -16.77 -30.49 -2.86
C GLY A 589 -15.77 -29.36 -3.13
N GLY A 590 -15.30 -28.68 -2.10
CA GLY A 590 -14.13 -27.79 -2.17
C GLY A 590 -12.81 -28.56 -2.18
N GLY A 591 -11.77 -27.97 -2.77
CA GLY A 591 -10.42 -28.53 -2.83
C GLY A 591 -9.68 -28.45 -1.49
N GLY A 592 -8.67 -29.30 -1.33
CA GLY A 592 -7.75 -29.30 -0.18
C GLY A 592 -6.65 -28.26 -0.32
N SER A 593 -6.01 -27.93 0.79
CA SER A 593 -4.90 -26.98 0.89
C SER A 593 -3.60 -27.65 1.34
N TYR A 594 -2.47 -26.98 1.15
CA TYR A 594 -1.15 -27.46 1.51
C TYR A 594 -0.26 -26.29 1.93
N ASN A 595 0.62 -26.51 2.91
CA ASN A 595 1.52 -25.48 3.40
C ASN A 595 2.71 -26.12 4.13
N ILE A 596 3.94 -25.88 3.65
CA ILE A 596 5.18 -26.29 4.32
C ILE A 596 5.88 -25.15 5.08
N GLY A 597 5.32 -23.95 5.02
CA GLY A 597 5.89 -22.77 5.66
C GLY A 597 5.82 -22.84 7.18
N GLN A 598 6.72 -22.12 7.84
CA GLN A 598 6.65 -21.92 9.28
C GLN A 598 5.49 -20.98 9.64
N ASN A 599 5.08 -20.96 10.91
CA ASN A 599 3.97 -20.13 11.39
C ASN A 599 2.68 -20.29 10.57
N ALA A 600 2.42 -21.53 10.14
CA ALA A 600 1.33 -21.86 9.25
C ALA A 600 -0.03 -21.55 9.89
N VAL A 601 -0.86 -20.76 9.18
CA VAL A 601 -2.23 -20.45 9.58
C VAL A 601 -3.15 -20.72 8.40
N GLY A 602 -4.36 -21.22 8.65
CA GLY A 602 -5.35 -21.44 7.62
C GLY A 602 -6.77 -21.17 8.10
N ALA A 603 -7.65 -20.82 7.17
CA ALA A 603 -9.08 -20.68 7.40
C ALA A 603 -9.88 -21.23 6.21
N THR A 604 -10.93 -22.00 6.50
CA THR A 604 -11.87 -22.51 5.48
C THR A 604 -12.96 -21.48 5.19
N GLY A 605 -13.41 -21.39 3.93
CA GLY A 605 -14.63 -20.65 3.57
C GLY A 605 -14.56 -19.13 3.74
N VAL A 606 -13.37 -18.54 3.55
CA VAL A 606 -13.12 -17.11 3.82
C VAL A 606 -12.99 -16.28 2.54
N GLN A 607 -12.56 -16.86 1.43
CA GLN A 607 -12.35 -16.12 0.19
C GLN A 607 -13.60 -16.15 -0.69
N SER A 608 -14.20 -14.97 -0.86
CA SER A 608 -15.18 -14.71 -1.91
C SER A 608 -14.47 -14.21 -3.19
N GLY A 609 -15.08 -14.46 -4.34
CA GLY A 609 -14.58 -14.07 -5.66
C GLY A 609 -13.37 -14.90 -6.12
N ASN A 610 -12.46 -14.22 -6.82
CA ASN A 610 -11.21 -14.81 -7.28
C ASN A 610 -10.26 -15.12 -6.12
N GLY A 611 -9.30 -16.00 -6.37
CA GLY A 611 -8.15 -16.19 -5.50
C GLY A 611 -7.23 -14.97 -5.51
N ALA A 612 -6.32 -14.95 -4.54
CA ALA A 612 -5.32 -13.92 -4.39
C ALA A 612 -4.08 -14.48 -3.70
N VAL A 613 -2.94 -13.82 -3.88
CA VAL A 613 -1.71 -14.09 -3.13
C VAL A 613 -1.14 -12.77 -2.62
N THR A 614 -0.69 -12.72 -1.38
CA THR A 614 0.12 -11.61 -0.85
C THR A 614 1.49 -12.13 -0.44
N VAL A 615 2.52 -11.34 -0.71
CA VAL A 615 3.91 -11.65 -0.34
C VAL A 615 4.51 -10.44 0.36
N ILE A 616 4.93 -10.65 1.60
CA ILE A 616 5.52 -9.63 2.47
C ILE A 616 6.89 -10.11 2.92
N LYS A 617 7.94 -9.31 2.72
CA LYS A 617 9.25 -9.56 3.36
C LYS A 617 9.15 -9.10 4.83
N LEU A 618 9.47 -10.01 5.75
CA LEU A 618 9.42 -9.78 7.20
C LEU A 618 10.67 -9.06 7.72
#